data_AF-A0A561CTR3-F1
#
_entry.id   AF-A0A561CTR3-F1
#
_cell.length_a   1.000
_cell.length_b   1.000
_cell.length_c   1.000
_cell.angle_alpha   90.00
_cell.angle_beta   90.00
_cell.angle_gamma   90.00
#
_symmetry.space_group_name_H-M   'P 1'
#
loop_
_entity.id
_entity.type
_entity.pdbx_description
1 polymer ?
#
loop_
_entity_poly.entity_id
_entity_poly.type
_entity_poly.pdbx_seq_one_letter_code
_entity_poly.pdbx_strand_id
1 'polypeptide(L)'
;MELVIILLALGMLMFIAYRGFSVILFAPICALFALFLTSPDFVLPFFSNVFMGKMVEYIKLYFPIFLLGAIFGKVVEMSGLARSIATTLIQLVGRKRAMLVIVLLCAILTYSGISLVVVAFAVYPFAANLFRKSNIPKRLIPGTIALGSFTFTMDSLPGSPQVQNVIPTTFFKTDLYAAPTLGIIGAIFIFTLGMLYLNSRRKKAEKAGEGYDCFGTIKEKQIEVNLDLQESMARKILAFVPVVLVGVLNKVLTTLIPTWYPNGFDFSKIGLNFPNIETSQVVGIWSVEIALIVGILTLFYIIENQLFLTLKMV
;
A
#
# COMPACT_ATOMS: atom_id res chain seq x y z
N MET A 1 3.86 4.90 -37.49
CA MET A 1 2.46 4.43 -37.35
C MET A 1 2.25 3.70 -36.02
N GLU A 2 3.08 2.73 -35.66
CA GLU A 2 2.94 1.96 -34.41
C GLU A 2 2.91 2.82 -33.13
N LEU A 3 3.82 3.79 -33.01
CA LEU A 3 3.83 4.70 -31.85
C LEU A 3 2.50 5.46 -31.68
N VAL A 4 1.90 5.91 -32.79
CA VAL A 4 0.62 6.64 -32.77
C VAL A 4 -0.50 5.71 -32.30
N ILE A 5 -0.50 4.46 -32.76
CA ILE A 5 -1.47 3.44 -32.36
C ILE A 5 -1.34 3.12 -30.86
N ILE A 6 -0.12 2.98 -30.35
CA ILE A 6 0.14 2.76 -28.91
C ILE A 6 -0.36 3.95 -28.08
N LEU A 7 -0.04 5.18 -28.50
CA LEU A 7 -0.50 6.39 -27.81
C LEU A 7 -2.02 6.53 -27.86
N LEU A 8 -2.66 6.15 -28.97
CA LEU A 8 -4.12 6.13 -29.10
C LEU A 8 -4.75 5.13 -28.13
N ALA A 9 -4.25 3.89 -28.10
CA ALA A 9 -4.74 2.86 -27.19
C ALA A 9 -4.54 3.22 -25.71
N LEU A 10 -3.38 3.79 -25.37
CA LEU A 10 -3.10 4.29 -24.02
C LEU A 10 -4.00 5.48 -23.66
N GLY A 11 -4.17 6.44 -24.58
CA GLY A 11 -5.07 7.57 -24.42
C GLY A 11 -6.52 7.14 -24.19
N MET A 12 -6.98 6.15 -24.96
CA MET A 12 -8.30 5.53 -24.81
C MET A 12 -8.46 4.87 -23.44
N LEU A 13 -7.47 4.08 -22.99
CA LEU A 13 -7.48 3.44 -21.67
C LEU A 13 -7.55 4.49 -20.55
N MET A 14 -6.74 5.54 -20.62
CA MET A 14 -6.75 6.63 -19.63
C MET A 14 -8.11 7.34 -19.61
N PHE A 15 -8.65 7.70 -20.77
CA PHE A 15 -9.95 8.37 -20.89
C PHE A 15 -11.07 7.53 -20.25
N ILE A 16 -11.10 6.23 -20.54
CA ILE A 16 -12.09 5.30 -20.00
C ILE A 16 -11.92 5.12 -18.48
N ALA A 17 -10.69 5.02 -17.99
CA ALA A 17 -10.40 4.92 -16.55
C ALA A 17 -10.89 6.17 -15.79
N TYR A 18 -10.69 7.38 -16.32
CA TYR A 18 -11.19 8.62 -15.70
C TYR A 18 -12.72 8.72 -15.70
N ARG A 19 -13.41 8.00 -16.60
CA ARG A 19 -14.87 7.87 -16.60
C ARG A 19 -15.41 6.87 -15.58
N GLY A 20 -14.54 6.21 -14.81
CA GLY A 20 -14.92 5.28 -13.75
C GLY A 20 -15.15 3.84 -14.21
N PHE A 21 -14.82 3.50 -15.46
CA PHE A 21 -14.87 2.13 -15.94
C PHE A 21 -13.68 1.31 -15.39
N SER A 22 -13.90 0.01 -15.23
CA SER A 22 -12.88 -0.90 -14.69
C SER A 22 -11.69 -1.04 -15.65
N VAL A 23 -10.50 -0.70 -15.16
CA VAL A 23 -9.24 -0.89 -15.89
C VAL A 23 -8.99 -2.37 -16.19
N ILE A 24 -9.44 -3.28 -15.32
CA ILE A 24 -9.31 -4.73 -15.52
C ILE A 24 -10.03 -5.17 -16.81
N LEU A 25 -11.18 -4.55 -17.11
CA LEU A 25 -11.96 -4.86 -18.30
C LEU A 25 -11.36 -4.20 -19.55
N PHE A 26 -10.98 -2.93 -19.45
CA PHE A 26 -10.61 -2.14 -20.62
C PHE A 26 -9.13 -2.20 -21.01
N ALA A 27 -8.22 -2.58 -20.10
CA ALA A 27 -6.81 -2.75 -20.44
C ALA A 27 -6.59 -3.84 -21.52
N PRO A 28 -7.17 -5.06 -21.41
CA PRO A 28 -7.09 -6.05 -22.49
C PRO A 28 -7.72 -5.53 -23.79
N ILE A 29 -8.90 -4.89 -23.71
CA ILE A 29 -9.61 -4.39 -24.89
C ILE A 29 -8.77 -3.36 -25.64
N CYS A 30 -8.16 -2.39 -24.93
CA CYS A 30 -7.31 -1.37 -25.54
C CYS A 30 -6.02 -1.97 -26.10
N ALA A 31 -5.43 -2.96 -25.43
CA ALA A 31 -4.23 -3.66 -25.92
C ALA A 31 -4.52 -4.46 -27.20
N LEU A 32 -5.65 -5.18 -27.25
CA LEU A 32 -6.09 -5.93 -28.44
C LEU A 32 -6.53 -5.00 -29.57
N PHE A 33 -7.11 -3.84 -29.24
CA PHE A 33 -7.43 -2.81 -30.22
C PHE A 33 -6.16 -2.26 -30.90
N ALA A 34 -5.09 -2.00 -30.14
CA ALA A 34 -3.81 -1.61 -30.71
C ALA A 34 -3.28 -2.66 -31.69
N LEU A 35 -3.37 -3.95 -31.32
CA LEU A 35 -2.93 -5.05 -32.15
C LEU A 35 -3.83 -5.24 -33.39
N PHE A 36 -5.13 -5.03 -33.26
CA PHE A 36 -6.07 -5.06 -34.38
C PHE A 36 -5.72 -4.00 -35.44
N LEU A 37 -5.29 -2.81 -35.02
CA LEU A 37 -4.90 -1.74 -35.93
C LEU A 37 -3.54 -1.98 -36.62
N THR A 38 -2.68 -2.85 -36.07
CA THR A 38 -1.38 -3.20 -36.69
C THR A 38 -1.46 -4.47 -37.51
N SER A 39 -1.97 -5.56 -36.92
CA SER A 39 -2.09 -6.90 -37.52
C SER A 39 -3.31 -7.64 -36.96
N PRO A 40 -4.48 -7.54 -37.60
CA PRO A 40 -5.73 -8.17 -37.14
C PRO A 40 -5.62 -9.67 -36.83
N ASP A 41 -4.89 -10.41 -37.66
CA ASP A 41 -4.73 -11.86 -37.53
C ASP A 41 -3.99 -12.28 -36.24
N PHE A 42 -3.28 -11.35 -35.59
CA PHE A 42 -2.51 -11.61 -34.38
C PHE A 42 -3.34 -11.47 -33.10
N VAL A 43 -4.55 -10.92 -33.16
CA VAL A 43 -5.37 -10.61 -31.98
C VAL A 43 -5.62 -11.83 -31.10
N LEU A 44 -6.14 -12.93 -31.66
CA LEU A 44 -6.47 -14.13 -30.89
C LEU A 44 -5.21 -14.86 -30.39
N PRO A 45 -4.17 -15.10 -31.21
CA PRO A 45 -2.92 -15.71 -30.73
C PRO A 45 -2.24 -14.93 -29.61
N PHE A 46 -2.16 -13.60 -29.71
CA PHE A 46 -1.55 -12.77 -28.68
C PHE A 46 -2.40 -12.67 -27.42
N PHE A 47 -3.73 -12.62 -27.55
CA PHE A 47 -4.61 -12.71 -26.38
C PHE A 47 -4.32 -14.00 -25.59
N SER A 48 -4.40 -15.15 -26.26
CA SER A 48 -4.30 -16.46 -25.59
C SER A 48 -2.92 -16.80 -25.07
N ASN A 49 -1.84 -16.49 -25.82
CA ASN A 49 -0.49 -16.94 -25.44
C ASN A 49 0.36 -15.85 -24.77
N VAL A 50 0.20 -14.59 -25.19
CA VAL A 50 1.02 -13.49 -24.67
C VAL A 50 0.34 -12.83 -23.48
N PHE A 51 -0.87 -12.30 -23.68
CA PHE A 51 -1.60 -11.59 -22.63
C PHE A 51 -2.01 -12.52 -21.49
N MET A 52 -2.71 -13.61 -21.79
CA MET A 52 -3.13 -14.57 -20.76
C MET A 52 -1.94 -15.29 -20.11
N GLY A 53 -0.88 -15.59 -20.88
CA GLY A 53 0.36 -16.13 -20.32
C GLY A 53 0.97 -15.19 -19.27
N LYS A 54 1.08 -13.89 -19.59
CA LYS A 54 1.58 -12.86 -18.66
C LYS A 54 0.63 -12.62 -17.49
N MET A 55 -0.68 -12.72 -17.71
CA MET A 55 -1.67 -12.66 -16.62
C MET A 55 -1.48 -13.79 -15.62
N VAL A 56 -1.29 -15.03 -16.09
CA VAL A 56 -1.05 -16.19 -15.20
C VAL A 56 0.25 -16.01 -14.44
N GLU A 57 1.32 -15.57 -15.09
CA GLU A 57 2.60 -15.28 -14.44
C GLU A 57 2.45 -14.21 -13.34
N TYR A 58 1.73 -13.13 -13.63
CA TYR A 58 1.44 -12.07 -12.67
C TYR A 58 0.65 -12.59 -11.45
N ILE A 59 -0.41 -13.37 -11.68
CA ILE A 59 -1.22 -13.96 -10.60
C ILE A 59 -0.34 -14.90 -9.78
N LYS A 60 0.42 -15.78 -10.42
CA LYS A 60 1.33 -16.74 -9.75
C LYS A 60 2.32 -16.04 -8.82
N LEU A 61 2.92 -14.94 -9.26
CA LEU A 61 3.96 -14.24 -8.51
C LEU A 61 3.42 -13.34 -7.40
N TYR A 62 2.33 -12.62 -7.64
CA TYR A 62 1.93 -11.52 -6.75
C TYR A 62 0.64 -11.78 -5.96
N PHE A 63 -0.17 -12.78 -6.34
CA PHE A 63 -1.38 -13.13 -5.60
C PHE A 63 -1.13 -13.41 -4.11
N PRO A 64 -0.08 -14.16 -3.70
CA PRO A 64 0.14 -14.41 -2.27
C PRO A 64 0.42 -13.12 -1.49
N ILE A 65 1.19 -12.18 -2.06
CA ILE A 65 1.45 -10.88 -1.43
C ILE A 65 0.14 -10.10 -1.27
N PHE A 66 -0.72 -10.06 -2.30
CA PHE A 66 -2.02 -9.40 -2.20
C PHE A 66 -2.89 -10.01 -1.12
N LEU A 67 -2.95 -11.34 -1.05
CA LEU A 67 -3.73 -12.07 -0.06
C LEU A 67 -3.21 -11.79 1.36
N LEU A 68 -1.91 -11.95 1.59
CA LEU A 68 -1.27 -11.72 2.89
C LEU A 68 -1.39 -10.26 3.33
N GLY A 69 -1.18 -9.31 2.42
CA GLY A 69 -1.34 -7.88 2.71
C GLY A 69 -2.79 -7.50 3.04
N ALA A 70 -3.77 -8.12 2.39
CA ALA A 70 -5.19 -7.94 2.70
C ALA A 70 -5.56 -8.53 4.08
N ILE A 71 -5.09 -9.75 4.38
CA ILE A 71 -5.28 -10.39 5.69
C ILE A 71 -4.64 -9.54 6.79
N PHE A 72 -3.36 -9.17 6.63
CA PHE A 72 -2.64 -8.33 7.59
C PHE A 72 -3.36 -7.01 7.83
N GLY A 73 -3.77 -6.31 6.76
CA GLY A 73 -4.57 -5.09 6.84
C GLY A 73 -5.88 -5.28 7.61
N LYS A 74 -6.61 -6.38 7.35
CA LYS A 74 -7.88 -6.66 8.03
C LYS A 74 -7.69 -6.97 9.52
N VAL A 75 -6.66 -7.74 9.87
CA VAL A 75 -6.35 -8.05 11.28
C VAL A 75 -5.91 -6.78 12.03
N VAL A 76 -5.12 -5.90 11.40
CA VAL A 76 -4.77 -4.58 11.98
C VAL A 76 -6.02 -3.72 12.21
N GLU A 77 -6.96 -3.70 11.26
CA GLU A 77 -8.24 -2.98 11.41
C GLU A 77 -9.03 -3.50 12.63
N MET A 78 -9.17 -4.83 12.75
CA MET A 78 -9.97 -5.48 13.80
C MET A 78 -9.31 -5.40 15.20
N SER A 79 -7.97 -5.42 15.27
CA SER A 79 -7.21 -5.38 16.52
C SER A 79 -7.28 -4.05 17.28
N GLY A 80 -7.69 -2.98 16.60
CA GLY A 80 -7.62 -1.63 17.13
C GLY A 80 -6.19 -1.06 17.24
N LEU A 81 -5.15 -1.76 16.74
CA LEU A 81 -3.78 -1.24 16.77
C LEU A 81 -3.63 0.07 15.99
N ALA A 82 -4.37 0.23 14.88
CA ALA A 82 -4.41 1.50 14.14
C ALA A 82 -4.84 2.68 15.04
N ARG A 83 -5.74 2.45 16.00
CA ARG A 83 -6.13 3.45 17.00
C ARG A 83 -4.98 3.76 17.95
N SER A 84 -4.32 2.74 18.49
CA SER A 84 -3.16 2.92 19.39
C SER A 84 -2.00 3.69 18.73
N ILE A 85 -1.73 3.42 17.45
CA ILE A 85 -0.73 4.16 16.67
C ILE A 85 -1.18 5.62 16.51
N ALA A 86 -2.45 5.84 16.12
CA ALA A 86 -2.99 7.18 15.92
C ALA A 86 -2.94 8.02 17.20
N THR A 87 -3.35 7.48 18.36
CA THR A 87 -3.31 8.18 19.65
C THR A 87 -1.89 8.51 20.08
N THR A 88 -0.95 7.59 19.87
CA THR A 88 0.48 7.80 20.14
C THR A 88 1.04 8.95 19.28
N LEU A 89 0.75 8.97 17.98
CA LEU A 89 1.18 10.05 17.10
C LEU A 89 0.57 11.40 17.49
N ILE A 90 -0.69 11.44 17.90
CA ILE A 90 -1.34 12.66 18.39
C ILE A 90 -0.63 13.21 19.64
N GLN A 91 -0.21 12.33 20.56
CA GLN A 91 0.51 12.71 21.77
C GLN A 91 1.91 13.25 21.48
N LEU A 92 2.63 12.63 20.54
CA LEU A 92 4.00 13.03 20.17
C LEU A 92 4.04 14.31 19.33
N VAL A 93 3.18 14.41 18.32
CA VAL A 93 3.22 15.48 17.32
C VAL A 93 2.34 16.67 17.73
N GLY A 94 1.30 16.41 18.52
CA GLY A 94 0.34 17.40 19.01
C GLY A 94 -0.90 17.54 18.11
N ARG A 95 -2.05 17.74 18.75
CA ARG A 95 -3.38 17.85 18.11
C ARG A 95 -3.45 18.96 17.04
N LYS A 96 -2.70 20.04 17.21
CA LYS A 96 -2.67 21.18 16.27
C LYS A 96 -2.13 20.80 14.89
N ARG A 97 -1.40 19.69 14.76
CA ARG A 97 -0.78 19.23 13.52
C ARG A 97 -1.55 18.04 12.92
N ALA A 98 -2.88 18.15 12.89
CA ALA A 98 -3.79 17.08 12.44
C ALA A 98 -3.39 16.43 11.10
N MET A 99 -3.09 17.23 10.07
CA MET A 99 -2.67 16.68 8.77
C MET A 99 -1.38 15.87 8.85
N LEU A 100 -0.40 16.33 9.63
CA LEU A 100 0.87 15.62 9.81
C LEU A 100 0.67 14.29 10.54
N VAL A 101 -0.17 14.27 11.58
CA VAL A 101 -0.53 13.03 12.29
C VAL A 101 -1.11 11.99 11.32
N ILE A 102 -2.04 12.40 10.45
CA ILE A 102 -2.66 11.50 9.47
C ILE A 102 -1.64 11.02 8.43
N VAL A 103 -0.79 11.91 7.92
CA VAL A 103 0.27 11.54 6.97
C VAL A 103 1.24 10.51 7.59
N LEU A 104 1.65 10.71 8.84
CA LEU A 104 2.53 9.78 9.54
C LEU A 104 1.84 8.45 9.87
N LEU A 105 0.57 8.49 10.26
CA LEU A 105 -0.22 7.28 10.49
C LEU A 105 -0.32 6.45 9.20
N CYS A 106 -0.70 7.10 8.10
CA CYS A 106 -0.71 6.49 6.77
C CYS A 106 0.66 5.90 6.43
N ALA A 107 1.74 6.66 6.62
CA ALA A 107 3.09 6.23 6.30
C ALA A 107 3.51 4.95 7.06
N ILE A 108 3.23 4.91 8.37
CA ILE A 108 3.54 3.75 9.21
C ILE A 108 2.74 2.52 8.78
N LEU A 109 1.44 2.69 8.49
CA LEU A 109 0.57 1.61 8.06
C LEU A 109 0.92 1.10 6.66
N THR A 110 1.33 1.97 5.73
CA THR A 110 1.75 1.53 4.40
C THR A 110 3.14 0.88 4.43
N TYR A 111 4.05 1.41 5.24
CA TYR A 111 5.39 0.84 5.33
C TYR A 111 5.40 -0.55 5.99
N SER A 112 4.35 -0.90 6.74
CA SER A 112 4.14 -2.25 7.28
C SER A 112 3.55 -3.26 6.30
N GLY A 113 3.33 -2.88 5.04
CA GLY A 113 2.78 -3.77 4.01
C GLY A 113 1.27 -3.92 4.01
N ILE A 114 0.56 -3.07 4.76
CA ILE A 114 -0.89 -2.95 4.57
C ILE A 114 -1.13 -2.34 3.19
N SER A 115 -2.09 -2.92 2.46
CA SER A 115 -2.52 -2.40 1.17
C SER A 115 -2.92 -0.93 1.28
N LEU A 116 -2.41 -0.10 0.38
CA LEU A 116 -2.66 1.34 0.34
C LEU A 116 -4.16 1.68 0.33
N VAL A 117 -4.96 0.86 -0.36
CA VAL A 117 -6.43 1.01 -0.43
C VAL A 117 -7.07 0.72 0.92
N VAL A 118 -6.61 -0.33 1.62
CA VAL A 118 -7.09 -0.67 2.97
C VAL A 118 -6.71 0.41 3.96
N VAL A 119 -5.49 0.98 3.86
CA VAL A 119 -5.07 2.11 4.70
C VAL A 119 -6.01 3.30 4.53
N ALA A 120 -6.43 3.62 3.31
CA ALA A 120 -7.35 4.73 3.08
C ALA A 120 -8.68 4.55 3.84
N PHE A 121 -9.27 3.36 3.80
CA PHE A 121 -10.50 3.06 4.53
C PHE A 121 -10.29 3.02 6.05
N ALA A 122 -9.21 2.41 6.50
CA ALA A 122 -8.90 2.28 7.93
C ALA A 122 -8.60 3.64 8.57
N VAL A 123 -7.89 4.54 7.86
CA VAL A 123 -7.47 5.85 8.39
C VAL A 123 -8.58 6.90 8.28
N TYR A 124 -9.51 6.77 7.34
CA TYR A 124 -10.55 7.77 7.10
C TYR A 124 -11.33 8.18 8.37
N PRO A 125 -11.85 7.25 9.21
CA PRO A 125 -12.55 7.63 10.44
C PRO A 125 -11.70 8.45 11.42
N PHE A 126 -10.40 8.15 11.50
CA PHE A 126 -9.45 8.88 12.34
C PHE A 126 -9.21 10.29 11.79
N ALA A 127 -8.99 10.40 10.48
CA ALA A 127 -8.81 11.68 9.79
C ALA A 127 -10.06 12.56 9.94
N ALA A 128 -11.25 12.02 9.71
CA ALA A 128 -12.52 12.71 9.88
C ALA A 128 -12.70 13.27 11.30
N ASN A 129 -12.44 12.45 12.33
CA ASN A 129 -12.55 12.88 13.73
C ASN A 129 -11.54 14.00 14.06
N LEU A 130 -10.27 13.81 13.69
CA LEU A 130 -9.20 14.75 14.02
C LEU A 130 -9.34 16.08 13.27
N PHE A 131 -9.79 16.04 12.01
CA PHE A 131 -10.07 17.24 11.22
C PHE A 131 -11.26 18.01 11.79
N ARG A 132 -12.31 17.31 12.24
CA ARG A 132 -13.45 17.94 12.91
C ARG A 132 -13.03 18.64 14.20
N LYS A 133 -12.29 17.96 15.08
CA LYS A 133 -11.76 18.55 16.32
C LYS A 133 -10.85 19.76 16.07
N SER A 134 -10.19 19.81 14.91
CA SER A 134 -9.28 20.89 14.52
C SER A 134 -9.90 21.91 13.57
N ASN A 135 -11.22 21.81 13.32
CA ASN A 135 -11.97 22.62 12.35
C ASN A 135 -11.30 22.76 10.97
N ILE A 136 -10.72 21.66 10.44
CA ILE A 136 -10.12 21.61 9.10
C ILE A 136 -11.16 21.12 8.10
N PRO A 137 -11.29 21.73 6.90
CA PRO A 137 -12.24 21.28 5.88
C PRO A 137 -12.09 19.81 5.52
N LYS A 138 -13.23 19.09 5.51
CA LYS A 138 -13.28 17.66 5.17
C LYS A 138 -12.69 17.33 3.79
N ARG A 139 -12.79 18.24 2.82
CA ARG A 139 -12.24 18.08 1.46
C ARG A 139 -10.71 17.89 1.41
N LEU A 140 -9.99 18.21 2.47
CA LEU A 140 -8.53 18.02 2.55
C LEU A 140 -8.12 16.61 3.02
N ILE A 141 -9.06 15.80 3.51
CA ILE A 141 -8.77 14.43 3.97
C ILE A 141 -8.20 13.55 2.85
N PRO A 142 -8.81 13.46 1.64
CA PRO A 142 -8.28 12.61 0.58
C PRO A 142 -6.84 12.96 0.19
N GLY A 143 -6.52 14.26 0.08
CA GLY A 143 -5.15 14.71 -0.22
C GLY A 143 -4.15 14.39 0.89
N THR A 144 -4.60 14.40 2.16
CA THR A 144 -3.76 14.07 3.31
C THR A 144 -3.45 12.58 3.38
N ILE A 145 -4.46 11.72 3.18
CA ILE A 145 -4.28 10.27 3.07
C ILE A 145 -3.40 9.96 1.86
N ALA A 146 -3.64 10.61 0.72
CA ALA A 146 -2.87 10.37 -0.50
C ALA A 146 -1.39 10.70 -0.33
N LEU A 147 -1.06 11.82 0.32
CA LEU A 147 0.33 12.13 0.64
C LEU A 147 0.98 11.04 1.50
N GLY A 148 0.30 10.57 2.55
CA GLY A 148 0.87 9.55 3.45
C GLY A 148 0.93 8.14 2.86
N SER A 149 0.00 7.77 1.98
CA SER A 149 -0.16 6.38 1.51
C SER A 149 0.22 6.16 0.05
N PHE A 150 -0.03 7.11 -0.84
CA PHE A 150 0.14 6.92 -2.29
C PHE A 150 1.32 7.71 -2.88
N THR A 151 2.21 8.26 -2.06
CA THR A 151 3.36 9.05 -2.53
C THR A 151 4.67 8.57 -1.94
N PHE A 152 5.37 9.34 -1.08
CA PHE A 152 6.73 9.06 -0.64
C PHE A 152 6.94 7.66 -0.05
N THR A 153 5.96 7.11 0.66
CA THR A 153 6.01 5.75 1.22
C THR A 153 5.83 4.65 0.18
N MET A 154 4.97 4.86 -0.81
CA MET A 154 4.77 3.91 -1.91
C MET A 154 5.91 4.04 -2.93
N ASP A 155 6.27 5.24 -3.34
CA ASP A 155 7.07 5.50 -4.54
C ASP A 155 8.59 5.56 -4.26
N SER A 156 9.00 6.21 -3.16
CA SER A 156 10.41 6.58 -2.98
C SER A 156 11.09 5.94 -1.77
N LEU A 157 10.35 5.62 -0.70
CA LEU A 157 10.95 5.16 0.54
C LEU A 157 11.49 3.72 0.38
N PRO A 158 12.81 3.48 0.56
CA PRO A 158 13.40 2.16 0.36
C PRO A 158 12.81 1.13 1.32
N GLY A 159 12.65 -0.12 0.86
CA GLY A 159 12.15 -1.23 1.67
C GLY A 159 10.64 -1.31 1.78
N SER A 160 9.89 -0.38 1.18
CA SER A 160 8.43 -0.38 1.21
C SER A 160 7.86 -1.64 0.55
N PRO A 161 7.16 -2.52 1.30
CA PRO A 161 6.68 -3.82 0.82
C PRO A 161 5.35 -3.70 0.05
N GLN A 162 5.25 -2.66 -0.78
CA GLN A 162 4.08 -2.40 -1.60
C GLN A 162 4.21 -3.08 -2.95
N VAL A 163 3.11 -3.59 -3.49
CA VAL A 163 3.15 -4.39 -4.71
C VAL A 163 3.68 -3.60 -5.91
N GLN A 164 3.43 -2.29 -5.95
CA GLN A 164 3.99 -1.35 -6.93
C GLN A 164 5.52 -1.38 -6.96
N ASN A 165 6.16 -1.66 -5.81
CA ASN A 165 7.62 -1.75 -5.68
C ASN A 165 8.14 -3.17 -5.84
N VAL A 166 7.37 -4.17 -5.40
CA VAL A 166 7.77 -5.57 -5.54
C VAL A 166 7.77 -6.00 -7.00
N ILE A 167 6.79 -5.56 -7.81
CA ILE A 167 6.71 -5.96 -9.22
C ILE A 167 8.01 -5.65 -9.99
N PRO A 168 8.54 -4.42 -9.98
CA PRO A 168 9.79 -4.08 -10.66
C PRO A 168 11.00 -4.93 -10.23
N THR A 169 11.06 -5.42 -8.98
CA THR A 169 12.21 -6.21 -8.50
C THR A 169 12.46 -7.46 -9.34
N THR A 170 11.39 -8.12 -9.78
CA THR A 170 11.45 -9.33 -10.64
C THR A 170 11.98 -9.00 -12.03
N PHE A 171 11.59 -7.86 -12.61
CA PHE A 171 11.97 -7.49 -13.98
C PHE A 171 13.37 -6.89 -14.06
N PHE A 172 13.72 -6.02 -13.11
CA PHE A 172 15.02 -5.36 -13.07
C PHE A 172 16.09 -6.15 -12.32
N LYS A 173 15.73 -7.31 -11.73
CA LYS A 173 16.61 -8.16 -10.92
C LYS A 173 17.25 -7.37 -9.76
N THR A 174 16.44 -6.56 -9.09
CA THR A 174 16.84 -5.75 -7.92
C THR A 174 16.10 -6.21 -6.67
N ASP A 175 16.26 -5.50 -5.56
CA ASP A 175 15.44 -5.66 -4.37
C ASP A 175 14.75 -4.34 -3.98
N LEU A 176 13.92 -4.37 -2.93
CA LEU A 176 13.18 -3.20 -2.44
C LEU A 176 14.07 -2.10 -1.85
N TYR A 177 15.34 -2.40 -1.57
CA TYR A 177 16.33 -1.48 -1.00
C TYR A 177 17.30 -0.95 -2.05
N ALA A 178 17.07 -1.23 -3.34
CA ALA A 178 17.87 -0.68 -4.43
C ALA A 178 17.87 0.86 -4.41
N ALA A 179 19.04 1.45 -4.69
CA ALA A 179 19.26 2.90 -4.73
C ALA A 179 18.73 3.68 -3.49
N PRO A 180 19.12 3.29 -2.25
CA PRO A 180 18.48 3.80 -1.04
C PRO A 180 18.71 5.31 -0.83
N THR A 181 19.87 5.83 -1.25
CA THR A 181 20.18 7.26 -1.17
C THR A 181 19.23 8.10 -2.02
N LEU A 182 18.98 7.69 -3.27
CA LEU A 182 18.05 8.36 -4.17
C LEU A 182 16.62 8.27 -3.63
N GLY A 183 16.23 7.10 -3.14
CA GLY A 183 14.91 6.89 -2.53
C GLY A 183 14.67 7.79 -1.31
N ILE A 184 15.64 7.91 -0.40
CA ILE A 184 15.55 8.79 0.77
C ILE A 184 15.43 10.26 0.36
N ILE A 185 16.23 10.72 -0.61
CA ILE A 185 16.16 12.10 -1.12
C ILE A 185 14.78 12.37 -1.73
N GLY A 186 14.29 11.46 -2.58
CA GLY A 186 12.95 11.55 -3.18
C GLY A 186 11.84 11.56 -2.14
N ALA A 187 11.94 10.69 -1.13
CA ALA A 187 10.95 10.61 -0.06
C ALA A 187 10.89 11.90 0.77
N ILE A 188 12.05 12.45 1.15
CA ILE A 188 12.14 13.73 1.86
C ILE A 188 11.56 14.86 1.01
N PHE A 189 11.91 14.90 -0.28
CA PHE A 189 11.41 15.91 -1.21
C PHE A 189 9.88 15.88 -1.34
N ILE A 190 9.30 14.71 -1.64
CA ILE A 190 7.85 14.52 -1.78
C ILE A 190 7.13 14.83 -0.46
N PHE A 191 7.63 14.31 0.66
CA PHE A 191 7.05 14.57 1.97
C PHE A 191 7.04 16.07 2.28
N THR A 192 8.16 16.76 2.06
CA THR A 192 8.32 18.17 2.40
C THR A 192 7.41 19.04 1.54
N LEU A 193 7.46 18.88 0.21
CA LEU A 193 6.64 19.66 -0.70
C LEU A 193 5.15 19.36 -0.53
N GLY A 194 4.77 18.09 -0.33
CA GLY A 194 3.40 17.70 -0.05
C GLY A 194 2.87 18.33 1.24
N MET A 195 3.67 18.31 2.32
CA MET A 195 3.29 18.93 3.58
C MET A 195 3.19 20.46 3.46
N LEU A 196 4.09 21.11 2.72
CA LEU A 196 4.02 22.55 2.45
C LEU A 196 2.76 22.90 1.66
N TYR A 197 2.43 22.11 0.64
CA TYR A 197 1.24 22.27 -0.17
C TYR A 197 -0.04 22.11 0.65
N LEU A 198 -0.19 21.02 1.39
CA LEU A 198 -1.37 20.79 2.24
C LEU A 198 -1.54 21.88 3.30
N ASN A 199 -0.44 22.33 3.92
CA ASN A 199 -0.48 23.44 4.88
C ASN A 199 -0.88 24.76 4.23
N SER A 200 -0.44 25.04 3.00
CA SER A 200 -0.87 26.21 2.23
C SER A 200 -2.38 26.17 1.97
N ARG A 201 -2.91 25.00 1.55
CA ARG A 201 -4.35 24.82 1.32
C ARG A 201 -5.17 24.94 2.60
N ARG A 202 -4.70 24.38 3.71
CA ARG A 202 -5.33 24.55 5.03
C ARG A 202 -5.40 26.02 5.43
N LYS A 203 -4.28 26.75 5.35
CA LYS A 203 -4.23 28.19 5.69
C LYS A 203 -5.14 29.04 4.79
N LYS A 204 -5.20 28.72 3.48
CA LYS A 204 -6.09 29.41 2.54
C LYS A 204 -7.56 29.18 2.88
N ALA A 205 -7.93 27.95 3.22
CA ALA A 205 -9.28 27.59 3.62
C ALA A 205 -9.69 28.25 4.95
N GLU A 206 -8.79 28.24 5.93
CA GLU A 206 -8.98 28.93 7.22
C GLU A 206 -9.23 30.44 7.03
N LYS A 207 -8.44 31.10 6.18
CA LYS A 207 -8.66 32.52 5.81
C LYS A 207 -9.99 32.77 5.08
N ALA A 208 -10.50 31.77 4.36
CA ALA A 208 -11.79 31.83 3.69
C ALA A 208 -12.97 31.46 4.60
N GLY A 209 -12.73 31.19 5.90
CA GLY A 209 -13.77 30.79 6.85
C GLY A 209 -14.29 29.36 6.64
N GLU A 210 -13.59 28.53 5.87
CA GLU A 210 -13.98 27.15 5.62
C GLU A 210 -13.66 26.25 6.83
N GLY A 211 -14.69 25.81 7.54
CA GLY A 211 -14.60 24.80 8.63
C GLY A 211 -14.84 23.37 8.15
N TYR A 212 -14.93 22.42 9.08
CA TYR A 212 -15.14 21.00 8.73
C TYR A 212 -16.44 20.76 7.93
N ASP A 213 -17.54 21.41 8.32
CA ASP A 213 -18.89 21.20 7.76
C ASP A 213 -19.31 22.25 6.71
N CYS A 214 -18.37 23.08 6.21
CA CYS A 214 -18.70 24.21 5.33
C CYS A 214 -19.31 23.86 3.96
N PHE A 215 -19.18 22.62 3.49
CA PHE A 215 -19.68 22.18 2.18
C PHE A 215 -20.94 21.30 2.26
N GLY A 216 -21.65 21.27 3.39
CA GLY A 216 -22.85 20.45 3.56
C GLY A 216 -22.48 18.96 3.60
N THR A 217 -22.12 18.48 4.78
CA THR A 217 -21.69 17.09 4.94
C THR A 217 -22.89 16.15 4.87
N ILE A 218 -22.85 15.16 3.97
CA ILE A 218 -23.72 13.96 4.08
C ILE A 218 -23.58 13.46 5.52
N LYS A 219 -24.69 13.26 6.23
CA LYS A 219 -24.71 12.71 7.59
C LYS A 219 -24.15 11.29 7.57
N GLU A 220 -22.83 11.16 7.58
CA GLU A 220 -22.15 9.88 7.70
C GLU A 220 -22.41 9.29 9.08
N LYS A 221 -22.58 7.97 9.11
CA LYS A 221 -22.65 7.21 10.36
C LYS A 221 -21.38 7.50 11.14
N GLN A 222 -21.54 8.22 12.25
CA GLN A 222 -20.42 8.72 13.02
C GLN A 222 -19.78 7.55 13.75
N ILE A 223 -18.58 7.15 13.32
CA ILE A 223 -17.73 6.29 14.13
C ILE A 223 -17.05 7.22 15.13
N GLU A 224 -17.54 7.24 16.38
CA GLU A 224 -16.83 7.90 17.47
C GLU A 224 -15.52 7.16 17.76
N VAL A 225 -14.46 7.62 17.12
CA VAL A 225 -13.11 7.24 17.51
C VAL A 225 -12.75 8.02 18.76
N ASN A 226 -12.92 7.39 19.92
CA ASN A 226 -12.36 7.89 21.17
C ASN A 226 -10.82 7.79 21.11
N LEU A 227 -10.18 8.90 20.73
CA LEU A 227 -8.73 9.12 20.68
C LEU A 227 -8.15 9.55 22.03
N ASP A 228 -9.01 9.77 23.03
CA ASP A 228 -8.65 10.25 24.37
C ASP A 228 -8.54 9.09 25.38
N LEU A 229 -8.81 7.84 24.96
CA LEU A 229 -8.62 6.66 25.78
C LEU A 229 -7.15 6.54 26.21
N GLN A 230 -6.92 6.50 27.53
CA GLN A 230 -5.62 6.17 28.08
C GLN A 230 -5.37 4.67 27.93
N GLU A 231 -4.58 4.33 26.92
CA GLU A 231 -4.05 2.98 26.76
C GLU A 231 -2.77 2.81 27.57
N SER A 232 -2.58 1.59 28.11
CA SER A 232 -1.34 1.24 28.79
C SER A 232 -0.13 1.42 27.87
N MET A 233 1.02 1.77 28.44
CA MET A 233 2.26 1.92 27.66
C MET A 233 2.62 0.63 26.90
N ALA A 234 2.36 -0.52 27.53
CA ALA A 234 2.52 -1.83 26.90
C ALA A 234 1.70 -1.97 25.61
N ARG A 235 0.42 -1.57 25.62
CA ARG A 235 -0.45 -1.62 24.43
C ARG A 235 0.05 -0.71 23.32
N LYS A 236 0.51 0.50 23.67
CA LYS A 236 1.10 1.43 22.68
C LYS A 236 2.32 0.83 22.02
N ILE A 237 3.25 0.24 22.79
CA ILE A 237 4.44 -0.41 22.24
C ILE A 237 4.05 -1.60 21.36
N LEU A 238 3.17 -2.48 21.86
CA LEU A 238 2.69 -3.65 21.13
C LEU A 238 2.03 -3.29 19.78
N ALA A 239 1.42 -2.12 19.66
CA ALA A 239 0.83 -1.67 18.42
C ALA A 239 1.84 -1.46 17.29
N PHE A 240 3.08 -1.11 17.61
CA PHE A 240 4.15 -0.94 16.62
C PHE A 240 4.90 -2.24 16.33
N VAL A 241 4.81 -3.26 17.20
CA VAL A 241 5.59 -4.50 17.06
C VAL A 241 5.35 -5.19 15.71
N PRO A 242 4.13 -5.51 15.27
CA PRO A 242 3.91 -6.18 13.99
C PRO A 242 4.38 -5.34 12.79
N VAL A 243 4.21 -4.02 12.88
CA VAL A 243 4.60 -3.05 11.84
C VAL A 243 6.12 -3.02 11.68
N VAL A 244 6.84 -2.87 12.78
CA VAL A 244 8.31 -2.86 12.78
C VAL A 244 8.85 -4.21 12.37
N LEU A 245 8.24 -5.30 12.83
CA LEU A 245 8.66 -6.65 12.53
C LEU A 245 8.58 -6.96 11.04
N VAL A 246 7.50 -6.56 10.35
CA VAL A 246 7.40 -6.74 8.89
C VAL A 246 8.51 -6.00 8.16
N GLY A 247 8.76 -4.72 8.50
CA GLY A 247 9.82 -3.93 7.86
C GLY A 247 11.22 -4.50 8.11
N VAL A 248 11.52 -4.87 9.36
CA VAL A 248 12.84 -5.43 9.73
C VAL A 248 13.05 -6.81 9.11
N LEU A 249 12.07 -7.70 9.19
CA LEU A 249 12.19 -9.04 8.60
C LEU A 249 12.30 -8.97 7.09
N ASN A 250 11.58 -8.07 6.43
CA ASN A 250 11.74 -7.86 5.00
C ASN A 250 13.19 -7.51 4.65
N LYS A 251 13.83 -6.58 5.39
CA LYS A 251 15.24 -6.24 5.19
C LYS A 251 16.17 -7.43 5.42
N VAL A 252 16.00 -8.11 6.55
CA VAL A 252 16.84 -9.24 6.95
C VAL A 252 16.73 -10.37 5.92
N LEU A 253 15.52 -10.74 5.52
CA LEU A 253 15.28 -11.81 4.55
C LEU A 253 15.80 -11.46 3.16
N THR A 254 15.73 -10.20 2.75
CA THR A 254 16.33 -9.73 1.49
C THR A 254 17.82 -10.03 1.45
N THR A 255 18.50 -10.00 2.61
CA THR A 255 19.94 -10.33 2.71
C THR A 255 20.22 -11.82 2.93
N LEU A 256 19.34 -12.54 3.66
CA LEU A 256 19.56 -13.95 4.00
C LEU A 256 19.16 -14.92 2.89
N ILE A 257 18.07 -14.66 2.18
CA ILE A 257 17.57 -15.56 1.12
C ILE A 257 18.63 -15.82 0.04
N PRO A 258 19.38 -14.82 -0.46
CA PRO A 258 20.49 -15.06 -1.39
C PRO A 258 21.60 -15.94 -0.82
N THR A 259 21.82 -15.95 0.50
CA THR A 259 22.80 -16.84 1.13
C THR A 259 22.30 -18.29 1.23
N TRP A 260 20.98 -18.49 1.37
CA TRP A 260 20.36 -19.81 1.39
C TRP A 260 20.23 -20.41 -0.02
N TYR A 261 19.98 -19.55 -1.01
CA TYR A 261 19.79 -19.93 -2.41
C TYR A 261 20.72 -19.11 -3.33
N PRO A 262 22.05 -19.29 -3.27
CA PRO A 262 22.98 -18.44 -4.03
C PRO A 262 22.83 -18.59 -5.55
N ASN A 263 22.49 -19.80 -6.02
CA ASN A 263 22.32 -20.12 -7.44
C ASN A 263 20.86 -20.41 -7.79
N GLY A 264 19.91 -19.97 -6.96
CA GLY A 264 18.52 -20.36 -7.12
C GLY A 264 18.24 -21.79 -6.66
N PHE A 265 17.13 -22.33 -7.16
CA PHE A 265 16.73 -23.71 -6.92
C PHE A 265 16.49 -24.45 -8.24
N ASP A 266 17.11 -25.61 -8.35
CA ASP A 266 17.01 -26.49 -9.51
C ASP A 266 16.22 -27.75 -9.13
N PHE A 267 15.01 -27.86 -9.70
CA PHE A 267 14.09 -28.93 -9.40
C PHE A 267 14.56 -30.30 -9.94
N SER A 268 15.42 -30.31 -10.95
CA SER A 268 15.96 -31.55 -11.51
C SER A 268 16.82 -32.32 -10.49
N LYS A 269 17.43 -31.61 -9.53
CA LYS A 269 18.22 -32.21 -8.44
C LYS A 269 17.41 -33.10 -7.51
N ILE A 270 16.09 -32.89 -7.46
CA ILE A 270 15.15 -33.71 -6.68
C ILE A 270 14.23 -34.56 -7.59
N GLY A 271 14.60 -34.73 -8.87
CA GLY A 271 13.86 -35.56 -9.82
C GLY A 271 12.54 -34.96 -10.32
N LEU A 272 12.33 -33.64 -10.16
CA LEU A 272 11.13 -32.95 -10.62
C LEU A 272 11.40 -32.13 -11.89
N ASN A 273 10.44 -32.11 -12.81
CA ASN A 273 10.54 -31.37 -14.07
C ASN A 273 9.77 -30.04 -14.00
N PHE A 274 10.34 -29.07 -13.29
CA PHE A 274 9.82 -27.70 -13.22
C PHE A 274 10.89 -26.69 -13.66
N PRO A 275 10.50 -25.50 -14.15
CA PRO A 275 11.44 -24.42 -14.44
C PRO A 275 12.26 -24.05 -13.21
N ASN A 276 13.57 -23.88 -13.39
CA ASN A 276 14.48 -23.45 -12.33
C ASN A 276 14.13 -22.02 -11.87
N ILE A 277 14.33 -21.78 -10.57
CA ILE A 277 14.06 -20.47 -9.96
C ILE A 277 15.36 -19.72 -9.80
N GLU A 278 15.45 -18.52 -10.38
CA GLU A 278 16.52 -17.56 -10.07
C GLU A 278 16.18 -16.77 -8.80
N THR A 279 17.03 -16.81 -7.79
CA THR A 279 16.79 -16.09 -6.52
C THR A 279 16.60 -14.60 -6.71
N SER A 280 17.33 -13.98 -7.64
CA SER A 280 17.22 -12.55 -7.96
C SER A 280 15.83 -12.14 -8.48
N GLN A 281 15.04 -13.07 -9.02
CA GLN A 281 13.70 -12.79 -9.53
C GLN A 281 12.64 -12.84 -8.42
N VAL A 282 12.91 -13.58 -7.34
CA VAL A 282 11.91 -13.91 -6.31
C VAL A 282 12.26 -13.41 -4.92
N VAL A 283 13.49 -12.92 -4.68
CA VAL A 283 13.95 -12.47 -3.36
C VAL A 283 13.05 -11.40 -2.75
N GLY A 284 12.61 -10.41 -3.55
CA GLY A 284 11.69 -9.38 -3.11
C GLY A 284 10.32 -9.95 -2.70
N ILE A 285 9.82 -10.92 -3.47
CA ILE A 285 8.53 -11.58 -3.23
C ILE A 285 8.59 -12.40 -1.93
N TRP A 286 9.53 -13.34 -1.85
CA TRP A 286 9.67 -14.23 -0.69
C TRP A 286 9.94 -13.47 0.61
N SER A 287 10.75 -12.40 0.55
CA SER A 287 11.03 -11.57 1.73
C SER A 287 9.78 -10.88 2.26
N VAL A 288 8.91 -10.37 1.37
CA VAL A 288 7.65 -9.73 1.76
C VAL A 288 6.66 -10.77 2.30
N GLU A 289 6.51 -11.91 1.62
CA GLU A 289 5.57 -12.97 2.04
C GLU A 289 5.87 -13.47 3.45
N ILE A 290 7.12 -13.86 3.71
CA ILE A 290 7.53 -14.36 5.03
C ILE A 290 7.37 -13.26 6.09
N ALA A 291 7.75 -12.02 5.79
CA ALA A 291 7.59 -10.90 6.72
C ALA A 291 6.11 -10.63 7.07
N LEU A 292 5.20 -10.69 6.09
CA LEU A 292 3.77 -10.57 6.31
C LEU A 292 3.21 -11.74 7.12
N ILE A 293 3.61 -12.98 6.84
CA ILE A 293 3.20 -14.15 7.62
C ILE A 293 3.59 -13.98 9.10
N VAL A 294 4.84 -13.60 9.37
CA VAL A 294 5.30 -13.38 10.74
C VAL A 294 4.57 -12.20 11.40
N GLY A 295 4.29 -11.14 10.65
CA GLY A 295 3.46 -10.03 11.11
C GLY A 295 2.04 -10.46 11.49
N ILE A 296 1.39 -11.29 10.66
CA ILE A 296 0.05 -11.85 10.91
C ILE A 296 0.07 -12.75 12.15
N LEU A 297 1.04 -13.66 12.28
CA LEU A 297 1.17 -14.53 13.45
C LEU A 297 1.38 -13.73 14.73
N THR A 298 2.21 -12.69 14.66
CA THR A 298 2.45 -11.79 15.79
C THR A 298 1.19 -11.02 16.18
N LEU A 299 0.41 -10.56 15.18
CA LEU A 299 -0.89 -9.96 15.45
C LEU A 299 -1.82 -10.97 16.14
N PHE A 300 -1.94 -12.19 15.62
CA PHE A 300 -2.79 -13.19 16.26
C PHE A 300 -2.36 -13.45 17.71
N TYR A 301 -1.06 -13.58 17.98
CA TYR A 301 -0.56 -13.75 19.34
C TYR A 301 -0.87 -12.56 20.26
N ILE A 302 -0.65 -11.32 19.79
CA ILE A 302 -0.95 -10.11 20.56
C ILE A 302 -2.45 -9.99 20.83
N ILE A 303 -3.28 -10.34 19.84
CA ILE A 303 -4.73 -10.23 19.96
C ILE A 303 -5.32 -11.47 20.64
N GLU A 304 -4.68 -12.63 20.75
CA GLU A 304 -5.23 -13.83 21.42
C GLU A 304 -5.62 -13.54 22.89
N ASN A 305 -4.96 -12.58 23.53
CA ASN A 305 -5.36 -12.01 24.83
C ASN A 305 -6.65 -11.16 24.81
N GLN A 306 -7.25 -10.89 23.65
CA GLN A 306 -8.45 -10.06 23.41
C GLN A 306 -9.47 -10.66 22.42
N LEU A 307 -9.07 -11.53 21.47
CA LEU A 307 -9.83 -11.94 20.27
C LEU A 307 -10.74 -13.15 20.49
N PHE A 308 -10.49 -13.98 21.50
CA PHE A 308 -11.28 -15.21 21.72
C PHE A 308 -12.78 -14.93 21.91
N LEU A 309 -13.15 -13.70 22.25
CA LEU A 309 -14.53 -13.23 22.38
C LEU A 309 -15.12 -12.68 21.07
N THR A 310 -14.32 -12.13 20.15
CA THR A 310 -14.82 -11.42 18.96
C THR A 310 -14.98 -12.32 17.74
N LEU A 311 -14.11 -13.33 17.57
CA LEU A 311 -14.23 -14.31 16.48
C LEU A 311 -15.41 -15.29 16.65
N LYS A 312 -15.99 -15.41 17.86
CA LYS A 312 -17.22 -16.20 18.11
C LYS A 312 -18.52 -15.48 17.70
N MET A 313 -18.45 -14.21 17.29
CA MET A 313 -19.62 -13.38 16.97
C MET A 313 -19.81 -13.11 15.46
N VAL A 314 -19.03 -13.77 14.60
CA VAL A 314 -19.23 -13.83 13.15
C VAL A 314 -19.42 -15.30 12.78
#